data_AF-A0A9P1MMH2-F1
#
_entry.id   AF-A0A9P1MMH2-F1
#
_cell.length_a   1.000
_cell.length_b   1.000
_cell.length_c   1.000
_cell.angle_alpha   90.00
_cell.angle_beta   90.00
_cell.angle_gamma   90.00
#
_symmetry.space_group_name_H-M   'P 1'
#
loop_
_entity.id
_entity.type
_entity.pdbx_description
1 polymer ?
#
loop_
_entity_poly.entity_id
_entity_poly.type
_entity_poly.pdbx_seq_one_letter_code
_entity_poly.pdbx_strand_id
1 'polypeptide(L)'
;MSNNVGKVRSIRLCVEPVEVELDEDDGIKWTSLQTAFPGCSGMYFRDREKDCRSSVKFDGEKFKPPGGAWNDREYFVHLSQRCHSSNMSSYESATKTFEKNVQVVQQLISATMGGSRRRVALSPNMSKHSASSASVSSDLTVTSLEQERPLQSSIAVKEMTPLEQQFADLAKISTGKDIIIENLREEIKKLNEKLEDNQKNLQKCDTQLKESESRVEAFETELNLLRSMADDQQSMNNRVTSLTLDVEEKTKEIASLQNLLTEGEESWKKDQLSLQEKINLQAAELEEKSLELAEVSENLELALSSKSVLSNEIEQLRPLADAIQLEGEDNVLTYMQMKIELNSARDRLQKLETDNSQLKQSFETTAATERSLVIDNTRLMERNSKLEDRMANVDSDMKKINEEWKSTIESTRKEWGRTKLEAEKEVDSMKQQISNLQRLLEASTRDATDNARRLEESNKNVSKLRKDLENAELRQQEPLKRQVETLSSDLSGAEARILELVSLVSSLTADAHNSRRDMDDLI
;
A
#
# COMPACT_ATOMS: atom_id res chain seq x y z
N MET A 1 58.73 30.91 15.70
CA MET A 1 57.37 31.42 15.42
C MET A 1 56.75 30.49 14.39
N SER A 2 55.96 29.52 14.85
CA SER A 2 55.35 28.51 13.98
C SER A 2 53.93 28.94 13.65
N ASN A 3 53.70 29.28 12.38
CA ASN A 3 52.38 29.66 11.86
C ASN A 3 51.46 28.44 11.88
N ASN A 4 50.49 28.47 12.79
CA ASN A 4 49.42 27.50 12.92
C ASN A 4 48.39 27.75 11.81
N VAL A 5 48.60 27.16 10.63
CA VAL A 5 47.61 27.18 9.54
C VAL A 5 46.46 26.27 9.96
N GLY A 6 45.32 26.87 10.30
CA GLY A 6 44.12 26.14 10.70
C GLY A 6 43.68 25.15 9.62
N LYS A 7 43.51 23.89 9.99
CA LYS A 7 42.93 22.83 9.13
C LYS A 7 41.57 23.30 8.58
N VAL A 8 41.50 23.53 7.27
CA VAL A 8 40.26 23.78 6.54
C VAL A 8 39.40 22.51 6.62
N ARG A 9 38.20 22.60 7.21
CA ARG A 9 37.30 21.45 7.42
C ARG A 9 36.38 21.16 6.23
N SER A 10 36.24 22.09 5.29
CA SER A 10 35.42 21.91 4.09
C SER A 10 35.90 22.83 2.96
N ILE A 11 35.75 22.34 1.74
CA ILE A 11 35.97 23.10 0.51
C ILE A 11 34.65 23.22 -0.24
N ARG A 12 34.44 24.34 -0.92
CA ARG A 12 33.31 24.52 -1.82
C ARG A 12 33.75 24.13 -3.22
N LEU A 13 33.19 23.05 -3.73
CA LEU A 13 33.37 22.64 -5.11
C LEU A 13 32.23 23.22 -5.94
N CYS A 14 32.56 24.01 -6.95
CA CYS A 14 31.61 24.51 -7.93
C CYS A 14 31.75 23.66 -9.20
N VAL A 15 30.62 23.26 -9.77
CA VAL A 15 30.57 22.55 -11.06
C VAL A 15 30.20 23.57 -12.13
N GLU A 16 30.72 23.38 -13.34
CA GLU A 16 30.36 24.21 -14.49
C GLU A 16 28.84 24.13 -14.75
N PRO A 17 28.18 25.26 -15.09
CA PRO A 17 26.76 25.25 -15.42
C PRO A 17 26.48 24.31 -16.60
N VAL A 18 25.40 23.53 -16.49
CA VAL A 18 24.94 22.62 -17.56
C VAL A 18 23.71 23.23 -18.20
N GLU A 19 23.72 23.31 -19.53
CA GLU A 19 22.54 23.70 -20.31
C GLU A 19 21.55 22.52 -20.38
N VAL A 20 20.32 22.76 -19.94
CA VAL A 20 19.25 21.75 -19.95
C VAL A 20 18.17 22.20 -20.91
N GLU A 21 17.81 21.36 -21.87
CA GLU A 21 16.78 21.64 -22.87
C GLU A 21 15.40 21.81 -22.23
N LEU A 22 14.65 22.79 -22.73
CA LEU A 22 13.26 23.04 -22.35
C LEU A 22 12.32 22.17 -23.20
N ASP A 23 11.22 21.76 -22.59
CA ASP A 23 10.12 21.05 -23.25
C ASP A 23 9.19 22.02 -24.00
N GLU A 24 8.24 21.50 -24.78
CA GLU A 24 7.34 22.30 -25.65
C GLU A 24 6.56 23.42 -24.93
N ASP A 25 6.33 23.29 -23.61
CA ASP A 25 5.63 24.26 -22.76
C ASP A 25 6.58 25.16 -21.93
N ASP A 26 7.83 25.34 -22.36
CA ASP A 26 8.87 26.05 -21.59
C ASP A 26 9.08 25.45 -20.19
N GLY A 27 8.88 24.14 -20.02
CA GLY A 27 9.09 23.43 -18.75
C GLY A 27 10.36 22.60 -18.78
N ILE A 28 10.99 22.37 -17.62
CA ILE A 28 12.10 21.42 -17.52
C ILE A 28 11.56 20.09 -16.99
N LYS A 29 11.58 19.05 -17.83
CA LYS A 29 11.18 17.69 -17.42
C LYS A 29 12.07 17.17 -16.29
N TRP A 30 11.46 16.49 -15.32
CA TRP A 30 12.17 15.86 -14.20
C TRP A 30 13.26 14.88 -14.68
N THR A 31 12.94 14.09 -15.70
CA THR A 31 13.86 13.10 -16.29
C THR A 31 15.08 13.76 -16.94
N SER A 32 14.91 14.89 -17.62
CA SER A 32 16.02 15.66 -18.20
C SER A 32 16.95 16.20 -17.12
N LEU A 33 16.39 16.72 -16.02
CA LEU A 33 17.17 17.21 -14.89
C LEU A 33 17.93 16.08 -14.18
N GLN A 34 17.31 14.92 -13.97
CA GLN A 34 17.97 13.74 -13.38
C GLN A 34 19.08 13.16 -14.26
N THR A 35 18.94 13.26 -15.58
CA THR A 35 19.97 12.83 -16.53
C THR A 35 21.20 13.73 -16.42
N ALA A 36 21.01 15.05 -16.35
CA ALA A 36 22.11 16.00 -16.18
C ALA A 36 22.73 15.95 -14.76
N PHE A 37 21.90 15.73 -13.74
CA PHE A 37 22.31 15.71 -12.33
C PHE A 37 21.77 14.48 -11.61
N PRO A 38 22.46 13.32 -11.71
CA PRO A 38 22.07 12.12 -10.99
C PRO A 38 21.95 12.36 -9.48
N GLY A 39 20.84 11.93 -8.89
CA GLY A 39 20.57 12.13 -7.45
C GLY A 39 20.01 13.51 -7.09
N CYS A 40 19.59 14.31 -8.08
CA CYS A 40 18.86 15.53 -7.80
C CYS A 40 17.50 15.24 -7.14
N SER A 41 17.13 16.04 -6.15
CA SER A 41 15.83 15.96 -5.45
C SER A 41 14.96 17.21 -5.62
N GLY A 42 15.45 18.22 -6.34
CA GLY A 42 14.71 19.46 -6.56
C GLY A 42 15.61 20.59 -7.07
N MET A 43 15.00 21.71 -7.44
CA MET A 43 15.68 22.87 -7.99
C MET A 43 15.30 24.13 -7.23
N TYR A 44 16.24 25.07 -7.10
CA TYR A 44 16.04 26.36 -6.44
C TYR A 44 16.84 27.44 -7.16
N PHE A 45 16.45 28.70 -6.98
CA PHE A 45 17.21 29.84 -7.43
C PHE A 45 17.48 30.77 -6.24
N ARG A 46 18.49 31.64 -6.37
CA ARG A 46 18.73 32.71 -5.42
C ARG A 46 18.32 34.03 -6.04
N ASP A 47 17.54 34.78 -5.28
CA ASP A 47 17.17 36.13 -5.69
C ASP A 47 18.36 37.07 -5.49
N ARG A 48 18.73 37.83 -6.54
CA ARG A 48 19.91 38.72 -6.54
C ARG A 48 19.80 39.82 -5.49
N GLU A 49 18.58 40.20 -5.11
CA GLU A 49 18.32 41.28 -4.17
C GLU A 49 18.24 40.83 -2.71
N LYS A 50 17.99 39.55 -2.43
CA LYS A 50 17.61 39.10 -1.08
C LYS A 50 18.45 37.96 -0.50
N ASP A 51 19.44 37.43 -1.22
CA ASP A 51 20.22 36.22 -0.85
C ASP A 51 19.37 35.11 -0.19
N CYS A 52 18.12 34.99 -0.64
CA CYS A 52 17.15 34.04 -0.15
C CYS A 52 17.01 32.92 -1.17
N ARG A 53 17.07 31.67 -0.71
CA ARG A 53 16.84 30.48 -1.54
C ARG A 53 15.34 30.32 -1.77
N SER A 54 14.92 30.33 -3.02
CA SER A 54 13.53 30.12 -3.42
C SER A 54 13.43 28.84 -4.25
N SER A 55 12.50 27.95 -3.88
CA SER A 55 12.29 26.71 -4.63
C SER A 55 11.59 26.98 -5.96
N VAL A 56 11.96 26.21 -6.99
CA VAL A 56 11.27 26.20 -8.27
C VAL A 56 10.04 25.29 -8.14
N LYS A 57 8.89 25.72 -8.68
CA LYS A 57 7.65 24.94 -8.59
C LYS A 57 7.74 23.70 -9.47
N PHE A 58 7.33 22.57 -8.90
CA PHE A 58 7.22 21.28 -9.56
C PHE A 58 5.75 20.84 -9.56
N ASP A 59 5.24 20.41 -10.70
CA ASP A 59 3.83 20.00 -10.85
C ASP A 59 3.60 18.49 -10.76
N GLY A 60 4.67 17.71 -10.54
CA GLY A 60 4.64 16.24 -10.53
C GLY A 60 5.38 15.63 -11.71
N GLU A 61 5.57 16.38 -12.79
CA GLU A 61 6.22 15.92 -14.02
C GLU A 61 7.36 16.84 -14.46
N LYS A 62 7.15 18.16 -14.35
CA LYS A 62 8.08 19.19 -14.82
C LYS A 62 8.21 20.37 -13.85
N PHE A 63 9.36 21.02 -13.93
CA PHE A 63 9.59 22.30 -13.27
C PHE A 63 9.06 23.43 -14.14
N LYS A 64 8.38 24.39 -13.50
CA LYS A 64 7.83 25.57 -14.17
C LYS A 64 8.67 26.81 -13.87
N PRO A 65 8.82 27.71 -14.85
CA PRO A 65 9.60 28.93 -14.67
C PRO A 65 8.98 29.83 -13.58
N PRO A 66 9.79 30.34 -12.63
CA PRO A 66 9.31 31.30 -11.64
C PRO A 66 8.87 32.61 -12.31
N GLY A 67 7.59 32.95 -12.21
CA GLY A 67 7.05 34.18 -12.82
C GLY A 67 6.76 34.07 -14.33
N GLY A 68 6.72 32.86 -14.88
CA GLY A 68 6.31 32.59 -16.26
C GLY A 68 7.43 32.58 -17.31
N ALA A 69 8.67 32.90 -16.94
CA ALA A 69 9.84 32.78 -17.82
C ALA A 69 11.11 32.34 -17.06
N TRP A 70 11.97 31.54 -17.71
CA TRP A 70 13.31 31.24 -17.23
C TRP A 70 14.21 32.45 -17.45
N ASN A 71 14.00 33.50 -16.66
CA ASN A 71 14.87 34.68 -16.66
C ASN A 71 16.35 34.28 -16.47
N ASP A 72 17.31 35.14 -16.85
CA ASP A 72 18.77 35.02 -16.62
C ASP A 72 19.14 34.98 -15.13
N ARG A 73 18.73 33.90 -14.47
CA ARG A 73 18.98 33.59 -13.07
C ARG A 73 19.82 32.33 -13.01
N GLU A 74 20.64 32.25 -11.98
CA GLU A 74 21.35 31.02 -11.68
C GLU A 74 20.40 30.07 -10.95
N TYR A 75 20.18 28.90 -11.56
CA TYR A 75 19.42 27.81 -10.99
C TYR A 75 20.37 26.77 -10.41
N PHE A 76 20.03 26.29 -9.22
CA PHE A 76 20.81 25.35 -8.45
C PHE A 76 19.99 24.12 -8.16
N VAL A 77 20.66 22.97 -8.16
CA VAL A 77 20.02 21.69 -7.93
C VAL A 77 20.33 21.21 -6.51
N HIS A 78 19.32 20.70 -5.82
CA HIS A 78 19.51 19.97 -4.58
C HIS A 78 20.00 18.57 -4.92
N LEU A 79 21.25 18.27 -4.62
CA LEU A 79 21.77 16.90 -4.65
C LEU A 79 21.47 16.25 -3.31
N SER A 80 20.66 15.20 -3.32
CA SER A 80 20.44 14.39 -2.14
C SER A 80 21.44 13.25 -2.14
N GLN A 81 22.16 13.02 -1.04
CA GLN A 81 23.01 11.83 -0.86
C GLN A 81 22.21 10.52 -0.75
N ARG A 82 20.96 10.48 -1.24
CA ARG A 82 20.10 9.31 -1.23
C ARG A 82 20.18 8.49 -2.52
N CYS A 83 21.29 8.58 -3.24
CA CYS A 83 21.66 7.50 -4.16
C CYS A 83 22.18 6.33 -3.30
N HIS A 84 21.36 5.29 -3.18
CA HIS A 84 21.69 3.93 -2.68
C HIS A 84 21.47 3.55 -1.20
N SER A 85 20.77 4.33 -0.38
CA SER A 85 20.17 3.75 0.84
C SER A 85 18.68 3.53 0.61
N SER A 86 18.32 2.28 0.43
CA SER A 86 16.94 1.79 0.50
C SER A 86 16.19 2.47 1.65
N ASN A 87 14.97 2.94 1.36
CA ASN A 87 14.02 3.49 2.33
C ASN A 87 13.63 2.51 3.48
N MET A 88 14.26 1.34 3.56
CA MET A 88 14.08 0.33 4.62
C MET A 88 14.55 0.81 6.00
N SER A 89 15.54 1.69 6.10
CA SER A 89 16.04 2.16 7.42
C SER A 89 15.07 3.12 8.13
N SER A 90 14.27 3.86 7.35
CA SER A 90 13.23 4.74 7.90
C SER A 90 12.00 3.94 8.37
N TYR A 91 11.70 2.82 7.70
CA TYR A 91 10.64 1.90 8.13
C TYR A 91 11.06 1.15 9.39
N GLU A 92 12.29 0.64 9.47
CA GLU A 92 12.77 -0.05 10.67
C GLU A 92 12.82 0.90 11.90
N SER A 93 13.20 2.16 11.69
CA SER A 93 13.15 3.19 12.74
C SER A 93 11.71 3.56 13.11
N ALA A 94 10.79 3.65 12.14
CA ALA A 94 9.37 3.91 12.39
C ALA A 94 8.70 2.74 13.11
N THR A 95 8.99 1.50 12.71
CA THR A 95 8.51 0.25 13.33
C THR A 95 9.04 0.12 14.75
N LYS A 96 10.32 0.41 15.02
CA LYS A 96 10.86 0.43 16.39
C LYS A 96 10.20 1.51 17.27
N THR A 97 9.84 2.65 16.68
CA THR A 97 9.13 3.72 17.41
C THR A 97 7.68 3.34 17.67
N PHE A 98 7.02 2.70 16.70
CA PHE A 98 5.68 2.16 16.83
C PHE A 98 5.62 1.04 17.88
N GLU A 99 6.55 0.09 17.85
CA GLU A 99 6.66 -1.00 18.84
C GLU A 99 6.88 -0.46 20.26
N LYS A 100 7.74 0.56 20.42
CA LYS A 100 7.91 1.25 21.71
C LYS A 100 6.61 1.93 22.17
N ASN A 101 5.91 2.60 21.27
CA ASN A 101 4.63 3.26 21.60
C ASN A 101 3.54 2.24 21.94
N VAL A 102 3.47 1.11 21.23
CA VAL A 102 2.55 0.00 21.54
C VAL A 102 2.90 -0.64 22.88
N GLN A 103 4.18 -0.86 23.21
CA GLN A 103 4.58 -1.36 24.51
C GLN A 103 4.24 -0.38 25.65
N VAL A 104 4.42 0.92 25.45
CA VAL A 104 4.04 1.94 26.43
C VAL A 104 2.52 1.96 26.62
N VAL A 105 1.73 1.90 25.55
CA VAL A 105 0.26 1.81 25.62
C VAL A 105 -0.18 0.50 26.28
N GLN A 106 0.46 -0.62 25.98
CA GLN A 106 0.16 -1.90 26.58
C GLN A 106 0.56 -1.96 28.06
N GLN A 107 1.65 -1.29 28.46
CA GLN A 107 2.00 -1.07 29.87
C GLN A 107 1.01 -0.14 30.55
N LEU A 108 0.53 0.91 29.89
CA LEU A 108 -0.48 1.81 30.44
C LEU A 108 -1.80 1.09 30.65
N ILE A 109 -2.25 0.30 29.66
CA ILE A 109 -3.47 -0.52 29.76
C ILE A 109 -3.30 -1.61 30.82
N SER A 110 -2.13 -2.25 30.90
CA SER A 110 -1.83 -3.26 31.93
C SER A 110 -1.70 -2.66 33.33
N ALA A 111 -1.22 -1.42 33.46
CA ALA A 111 -1.17 -0.69 34.72
C ALA A 111 -2.57 -0.17 35.12
N THR A 112 -3.44 0.12 34.15
CA THR A 112 -4.81 0.61 34.39
C THR A 112 -5.80 -0.54 34.63
N MET A 113 -5.51 -1.75 34.14
CA MET A 113 -6.36 -2.95 34.28
C MET A 113 -5.77 -4.05 35.18
N GLY A 114 -4.60 -3.80 35.79
CA GLY A 114 -3.85 -4.76 36.61
C GLY A 114 -3.93 -4.53 38.12
N GLY A 115 -5.02 -3.95 38.62
CA GLY A 115 -5.30 -3.90 40.05
C GLY A 115 -5.93 -5.21 40.54
N SER A 116 -5.11 -6.06 41.17
CA SER A 116 -5.48 -7.18 42.06
C SER A 116 -5.66 -8.57 41.43
N ARG A 117 -4.55 -9.33 41.36
CA ARG A 117 -4.57 -10.79 41.57
C ARG A 117 -4.13 -11.08 43.00
N ARG A 118 -5.04 -11.58 43.85
CA ARG A 118 -4.68 -12.50 44.94
C ARG A 118 -5.18 -13.90 44.58
N ARG A 119 -4.25 -14.86 44.60
CA ARG A 119 -4.51 -16.31 44.63
C ARG A 119 -5.34 -16.65 45.86
N VAL A 120 -6.25 -17.63 45.77
CA VAL A 120 -6.35 -18.85 46.63
C VAL A 120 -7.44 -19.81 46.10
N ALA A 121 -7.04 -21.08 46.02
CA ALA A 121 -7.70 -22.40 46.08
C ALA A 121 -9.22 -22.65 45.85
N LEU A 122 -9.44 -23.87 45.32
CA LEU A 122 -10.67 -24.63 45.05
C LEU A 122 -11.54 -24.94 46.29
N SER A 123 -12.87 -24.77 46.18
CA SER A 123 -13.93 -25.79 46.46
C SER A 123 -15.33 -25.17 46.67
N PRO A 124 -16.43 -25.95 46.53
CA PRO A 124 -17.78 -25.44 46.26
C PRO A 124 -18.71 -25.49 47.48
N ASN A 125 -19.57 -24.48 47.70
CA ASN A 125 -20.98 -24.67 48.11
C ASN A 125 -21.78 -23.36 48.24
N MET A 126 -23.05 -23.49 47.87
CA MET A 126 -24.31 -22.89 48.37
C MET A 126 -24.36 -21.54 49.13
N SER A 127 -25.39 -20.79 48.72
CA SER A 127 -26.30 -19.90 49.48
C SER A 127 -25.91 -18.46 49.86
N LYS A 128 -26.74 -17.56 49.31
CA LYS A 128 -27.52 -16.47 49.95
C LYS A 128 -26.86 -15.13 50.33
N HIS A 129 -27.59 -14.07 49.91
CA HIS A 129 -27.62 -12.66 50.36
C HIS A 129 -26.31 -11.88 50.11
N SER A 130 -26.28 -10.62 49.66
CA SER A 130 -27.22 -9.49 49.63
C SER A 130 -26.55 -8.32 48.85
N ALA A 131 -27.36 -7.43 48.25
CA ALA A 131 -27.17 -5.97 48.03
C ALA A 131 -25.80 -5.46 47.50
N SER A 132 -25.63 -4.53 46.56
CA SER A 132 -26.40 -3.42 45.97
C SER A 132 -25.51 -2.91 44.81
N SER A 133 -25.98 -2.34 43.70
CA SER A 133 -26.35 -0.93 43.57
C SER A 133 -26.31 -0.57 42.08
N ALA A 134 -27.27 0.25 41.63
CA ALA A 134 -27.30 1.14 40.46
C ALA A 134 -28.77 1.24 39.99
N SER A 135 -29.59 2.05 40.66
CA SER A 135 -29.84 3.46 40.31
C SER A 135 -30.65 3.64 39.02
N VAL A 136 -31.97 3.50 39.13
CA VAL A 136 -32.91 4.23 38.26
C VAL A 136 -33.96 4.83 39.19
N SER A 137 -33.83 6.14 39.37
CA SER A 137 -34.80 6.99 40.02
C SER A 137 -35.95 7.26 39.05
N SER A 138 -37.17 6.94 39.46
CA SER A 138 -38.37 7.68 39.05
C SER A 138 -39.42 7.48 40.15
N ASP A 139 -39.44 8.46 41.04
CA ASP A 139 -40.44 8.67 42.08
C ASP A 139 -41.85 8.63 41.47
N LEU A 140 -42.65 7.66 41.91
CA LEU A 140 -44.11 7.77 41.92
C LEU A 140 -44.49 8.49 43.21
N THR A 141 -44.30 9.80 43.22
CA THR A 141 -44.90 10.68 44.22
C THR A 141 -46.38 10.83 43.90
N VAL A 142 -47.20 10.07 44.63
CA VAL A 142 -48.59 10.42 44.91
C VAL A 142 -48.53 11.70 45.77
N THR A 143 -48.47 12.87 45.11
CA THR A 143 -48.63 14.15 45.79
C THR A 143 -50.11 14.55 45.80
N SER A 144 -50.60 14.63 47.03
CA SER A 144 -51.81 15.30 47.51
C SER A 144 -52.41 16.35 46.59
N LEU A 145 -53.67 16.13 46.22
CA LEU A 145 -54.64 17.19 45.93
C LEU A 145 -55.39 17.50 47.23
N GLU A 146 -54.70 18.14 48.17
CA GLU A 146 -55.31 18.96 49.23
C GLU A 146 -55.15 20.42 48.82
N GLN A 147 -56.01 20.92 47.91
CA GLN A 147 -56.30 22.36 47.85
C GLN A 147 -57.47 22.66 46.90
N GLU A 148 -58.69 22.56 47.42
CA GLU A 148 -59.71 23.53 47.03
C GLU A 148 -60.28 24.17 48.29
N ARG A 149 -60.04 25.48 48.40
CA ARG A 149 -60.72 26.35 49.36
C ARG A 149 -62.23 26.25 49.09
N PRO A 150 -63.08 26.01 50.10
CA PRO A 150 -64.48 26.35 49.96
C PRO A 150 -64.55 27.87 50.02
N LEU A 151 -64.79 28.52 48.88
CA LEU A 151 -65.39 29.84 48.91
C LEU A 151 -66.76 29.68 49.56
N GLN A 152 -66.81 30.05 50.84
CA GLN A 152 -68.04 30.32 51.57
C GLN A 152 -68.83 31.40 50.81
N SER A 153 -69.72 30.98 49.91
CA SER A 153 -70.95 31.72 49.67
C SER A 153 -72.01 31.09 50.56
N SER A 154 -72.22 31.74 51.70
CA SER A 154 -73.34 31.54 52.59
C SER A 154 -74.67 31.61 51.82
N ILE A 155 -75.19 30.45 51.43
CA ILE A 155 -76.59 30.27 51.04
C ILE A 155 -77.09 29.09 51.87
N ALA A 156 -78.21 29.34 52.55
CA ALA A 156 -78.83 28.52 53.59
C ALA A 156 -78.76 27.02 53.32
N VAL A 157 -78.41 26.26 54.37
CA VAL A 157 -78.55 24.81 54.44
C VAL A 157 -80.05 24.49 54.34
N LYS A 158 -80.52 24.37 53.11
CA LYS A 158 -81.70 23.57 52.79
C LYS A 158 -81.21 22.13 52.84
N GLU A 159 -81.82 21.30 53.69
CA GLU A 159 -81.53 19.87 53.73
C GLU A 159 -81.68 19.34 52.30
N MET A 160 -80.55 19.04 51.65
CA MET A 160 -80.58 18.43 50.33
C MET A 160 -81.28 17.10 50.48
N THR A 161 -82.32 16.91 49.69
CA THR A 161 -82.97 15.60 49.61
C THR A 161 -81.94 14.55 49.20
N PRO A 162 -82.09 13.28 49.60
CA PRO A 162 -81.17 12.21 49.20
C PRO A 162 -80.91 12.14 47.68
N LEU A 163 -81.89 12.61 46.89
CA LEU A 163 -81.80 12.71 45.44
C LEU A 163 -80.89 13.87 44.97
N GLU A 164 -81.01 15.05 45.57
CA GLU A 164 -80.14 16.20 45.25
C GLU A 164 -78.68 15.91 45.61
N GLN A 165 -78.43 15.19 46.71
CA GLN A 165 -77.10 14.72 47.07
C GLN A 165 -76.53 13.74 46.04
N GLN A 166 -77.34 12.78 45.55
CA GLN A 166 -76.91 11.87 44.48
C GLN A 166 -76.57 12.62 43.18
N PHE A 167 -77.34 13.65 42.80
CA PHE A 167 -77.01 14.48 41.64
C PHE A 167 -75.72 15.29 41.85
N ALA A 168 -75.51 15.85 43.04
CA ALA A 168 -74.26 16.55 43.37
C ALA A 168 -73.04 15.62 43.31
N ASP A 169 -73.18 14.38 43.81
CA ASP A 169 -72.11 13.38 43.75
C ASP A 169 -71.87 12.87 42.32
N LEU A 170 -72.92 12.66 41.53
CA LEU A 170 -72.81 12.35 40.10
C LEU A 170 -72.13 13.48 39.31
N ALA A 171 -72.46 14.75 39.60
CA ALA A 171 -71.80 15.89 38.98
C ALA A 171 -70.31 15.94 39.33
N LYS A 172 -69.94 15.74 40.61
CA LYS A 172 -68.53 15.66 41.04
C LYS A 172 -67.77 14.51 40.38
N ILE A 173 -68.39 13.33 40.29
CA ILE A 173 -67.81 12.17 39.61
C ILE A 173 -67.65 12.46 38.11
N SER A 174 -68.63 13.12 37.48
CA SER A 174 -68.55 13.50 36.06
C SER A 174 -67.40 14.47 35.82
N THR A 175 -67.30 15.54 36.60
CA THR A 175 -66.19 16.50 36.49
C THR A 175 -64.84 15.86 36.77
N GLY A 176 -64.76 14.94 37.75
CA GLY A 176 -63.54 14.18 38.02
C GLY A 176 -63.14 13.27 36.87
N LYS A 177 -64.10 12.60 36.21
CA LYS A 177 -63.86 11.80 35.00
C LYS A 177 -63.38 12.67 33.85
N ASP A 178 -63.97 13.83 33.63
CA ASP A 178 -63.57 14.75 32.56
C ASP A 178 -62.12 15.23 32.77
N ILE A 179 -61.73 15.55 34.00
CA ILE A 179 -60.34 15.92 34.35
C ILE A 179 -59.37 14.75 34.07
N ILE A 180 -59.73 13.52 34.45
CA ILE A 180 -58.89 12.34 34.18
C ILE A 180 -58.76 12.10 32.67
N ILE A 181 -59.85 12.23 31.92
CA ILE A 181 -59.83 12.07 30.46
C ILE A 181 -58.93 13.12 29.82
N GLU A 182 -58.97 14.37 30.28
CA GLU A 182 -58.13 15.43 29.75
C GLU A 182 -56.65 15.19 30.07
N ASN A 183 -56.32 14.76 31.30
CA ASN A 183 -54.95 14.37 31.66
C ASN A 183 -54.44 13.20 30.80
N LEU A 184 -55.27 12.17 30.57
CA LEU A 184 -54.92 11.04 29.72
C LEU A 184 -54.71 11.47 28.25
N ARG A 185 -55.52 12.41 27.75
CA ARG A 185 -55.33 12.98 26.41
C ARG A 185 -54.00 13.74 26.30
N GLU A 186 -53.66 14.52 27.32
CA GLU A 186 -52.39 15.25 27.36
C GLU A 186 -51.18 14.29 27.45
N GLU A 187 -51.27 13.22 28.23
CA GLU A 187 -50.24 12.16 28.30
C GLU A 187 -50.08 11.43 26.97
N ILE A 188 -51.19 11.05 26.31
CA ILE A 188 -51.16 10.44 24.98
C ILE A 188 -50.49 11.38 23.97
N LYS A 189 -50.80 12.68 24.03
CA LYS A 189 -50.16 13.68 23.17
C LYS A 189 -48.65 13.74 23.40
N LYS A 190 -48.21 13.83 24.67
CA LYS A 190 -46.78 13.82 25.03
C LYS A 190 -46.08 12.53 24.61
N LEU A 191 -46.74 11.38 24.72
CA LEU A 191 -46.20 10.09 24.28
C LEU A 191 -46.07 10.01 22.76
N ASN A 192 -47.06 10.50 22.02
CA ASN A 192 -47.00 10.55 20.55
C ASN A 192 -45.91 11.49 20.04
N GLU A 193 -45.74 12.67 20.65
CA GLU A 193 -44.64 13.58 20.33
C GLU A 193 -43.27 12.91 20.55
N LYS A 194 -43.09 12.23 21.70
CA LYS A 194 -41.86 11.46 21.97
C LYS A 194 -41.65 10.30 20.99
N LEU A 195 -42.72 9.62 20.58
CA LEU A 195 -42.66 8.54 19.59
C LEU A 195 -42.18 9.08 18.23
N GLU A 196 -42.73 10.21 17.79
CA GLU A 196 -42.35 10.87 16.55
C GLU A 196 -40.89 11.33 16.57
N ASP A 197 -40.45 11.92 17.68
CA ASP A 197 -39.04 12.34 17.85
C ASP A 197 -38.09 11.13 17.84
N ASN A 198 -38.45 10.04 18.53
CA ASN A 198 -37.66 8.81 18.50
C ASN A 198 -37.62 8.20 17.10
N GLN A 199 -38.72 8.25 16.34
CA GLN A 199 -38.76 7.77 14.96
C GLN A 199 -37.85 8.61 14.05
N LYS A 200 -37.85 9.94 14.19
CA LYS A 200 -36.92 10.83 13.47
C LYS A 200 -35.47 10.54 13.84
N ASN A 201 -35.18 10.34 15.12
CA ASN A 201 -33.83 9.99 15.58
C ASN A 201 -33.37 8.64 15.04
N LEU A 202 -34.26 7.64 15.00
CA LEU A 202 -33.95 6.32 14.47
C LEU A 202 -33.68 6.37 12.96
N GLN A 203 -34.45 7.13 12.20
CA GLN A 203 -34.18 7.39 10.78
C GLN A 203 -32.82 8.08 10.57
N LYS A 204 -32.49 9.08 11.41
CA LYS A 204 -31.20 9.75 11.34
C LYS A 204 -30.05 8.77 11.62
N CYS A 205 -30.15 7.94 12.65
CA CYS A 205 -29.16 6.91 12.95
C CYS A 205 -29.02 5.89 11.80
N ASP A 206 -30.13 5.46 11.18
CA ASP A 206 -30.10 4.55 10.02
C ASP A 206 -29.35 5.17 8.82
N THR A 207 -29.59 6.45 8.52
CA THR A 207 -28.85 7.14 7.46
C THR A 207 -27.37 7.26 7.75
N GLN A 208 -26.99 7.54 9.01
CA GLN A 208 -25.59 7.62 9.43
C GLN A 208 -24.91 6.25 9.39
N LEU A 209 -25.63 5.19 9.74
CA LEU A 209 -25.13 3.82 9.67
C LEU A 209 -24.81 3.45 8.22
N LYS A 210 -25.75 3.68 7.28
CA LYS A 210 -25.53 3.43 5.84
C LYS A 210 -24.36 4.21 5.26
N GLU A 211 -24.18 5.46 5.69
CA GLU A 211 -23.04 6.28 5.28
C GLU A 211 -21.72 5.70 5.82
N SER A 212 -21.71 5.23 7.06
CA SER A 212 -20.54 4.58 7.66
C SER A 212 -20.21 3.23 7.02
N GLU A 213 -21.21 2.42 6.67
CA GLU A 213 -21.06 1.16 5.96
C GLU A 213 -20.45 1.38 4.56
N SER A 214 -20.98 2.35 3.81
CA SER A 214 -20.44 2.73 2.49
C SER A 214 -18.97 3.18 2.58
N ARG A 215 -18.61 3.86 3.67
CA ARG A 215 -17.22 4.30 3.91
C ARG A 215 -16.30 3.14 4.25
N VAL A 216 -16.78 2.17 5.03
CA VAL A 216 -16.02 0.94 5.34
C VAL A 216 -15.80 0.13 4.06
N GLU A 217 -16.82 -0.03 3.23
CA GLU A 217 -16.71 -0.73 1.94
C GLU A 217 -15.67 -0.05 1.04
N ALA A 218 -15.68 1.28 0.95
CA ALA A 218 -14.65 2.02 0.21
C ALA A 218 -13.24 1.75 0.76
N PHE A 219 -13.04 1.78 2.08
CA PHE A 219 -11.74 1.45 2.67
C PHE A 219 -11.32 -0.01 2.47
N GLU A 220 -12.25 -0.96 2.43
CA GLU A 220 -11.95 -2.36 2.11
C GLU A 220 -11.48 -2.52 0.66
N THR A 221 -12.11 -1.80 -0.29
CA THR A 221 -11.66 -1.81 -1.69
C THR A 221 -10.26 -1.20 -1.84
N GLU A 222 -9.96 -0.11 -1.13
CA GLU A 222 -8.63 0.50 -1.10
C GLU A 222 -7.58 -0.44 -0.48
N LEU A 223 -7.90 -1.10 0.63
CA LEU A 223 -7.02 -2.08 1.27
C LEU A 223 -6.72 -3.27 0.35
N ASN A 224 -7.71 -3.75 -0.40
CA ASN A 224 -7.49 -4.83 -1.36
C ASN A 224 -6.57 -4.39 -2.51
N LEU A 225 -6.69 -3.15 -3.00
CA LEU A 225 -5.76 -2.59 -3.98
C LEU A 225 -4.34 -2.50 -3.41
N LEU A 226 -4.19 -1.98 -2.17
CA LEU A 226 -2.89 -1.88 -1.51
C LEU A 226 -2.23 -3.25 -1.29
N ARG A 227 -3.02 -4.29 -0.96
CA ARG A 227 -2.51 -5.67 -0.86
C ARG A 227 -2.01 -6.18 -2.22
N SER A 228 -2.77 -5.99 -3.29
CA SER A 228 -2.35 -6.37 -4.64
C SER A 228 -1.05 -5.66 -5.05
N MET A 229 -0.93 -4.35 -4.76
CA MET A 229 0.29 -3.60 -5.04
C MET A 229 1.49 -4.10 -4.23
N ALA A 230 1.26 -4.54 -2.98
CA ALA A 230 2.31 -5.11 -2.15
C ALA A 230 2.82 -6.45 -2.72
N ASP A 231 1.91 -7.30 -3.21
CA ASP A 231 2.26 -8.56 -3.87
C ASP A 231 3.08 -8.32 -5.16
N ASP A 232 2.65 -7.35 -5.99
CA ASP A 232 3.38 -6.93 -7.18
C ASP A 232 4.77 -6.38 -6.84
N GLN A 233 4.87 -5.57 -5.78
CA GLN A 233 6.14 -5.03 -5.29
C GLN A 233 7.07 -6.15 -4.80
N GLN A 234 6.55 -7.16 -4.12
CA GLN A 234 7.34 -8.32 -3.68
C GLN A 234 7.84 -9.13 -4.89
N SER A 235 6.99 -9.35 -5.89
CA SER A 235 7.38 -10.01 -7.15
C SER A 235 8.48 -9.25 -7.89
N MET A 236 8.35 -7.93 -8.01
CA MET A 236 9.39 -7.09 -8.61
C MET A 236 10.69 -7.12 -7.80
N ASN A 237 10.61 -7.07 -6.47
CA ASN A 237 11.79 -7.14 -5.61
C ASN A 237 12.55 -8.46 -5.80
N ASN A 238 11.82 -9.60 -5.86
CA ASN A 238 12.41 -10.90 -6.15
C ASN A 238 13.09 -10.95 -7.53
N ARG A 239 12.52 -10.26 -8.52
CA ARG A 239 13.13 -10.16 -9.85
C ARG A 239 14.39 -9.29 -9.84
N VAL A 240 14.37 -8.17 -9.11
CA VAL A 240 15.54 -7.30 -8.94
C VAL A 240 16.66 -8.04 -8.22
N THR A 241 16.38 -8.80 -7.17
CA THR A 241 17.41 -9.59 -6.47
C THR A 241 17.99 -10.67 -7.38
N SER A 242 17.17 -11.38 -8.17
CA SER A 242 17.67 -12.34 -9.18
C SER A 242 18.59 -11.67 -10.19
N LEU A 243 18.17 -10.54 -10.78
CA LEU A 243 18.99 -9.82 -11.76
C LEU A 243 20.27 -9.25 -11.14
N THR A 244 20.23 -8.84 -9.87
CA THR A 244 21.41 -8.36 -9.15
C THR A 244 22.43 -9.49 -8.98
N LEU A 245 21.98 -10.69 -8.60
CA LEU A 245 22.84 -11.87 -8.49
C LEU A 245 23.45 -12.26 -9.85
N ASP A 246 22.67 -12.25 -10.92
CA ASP A 246 23.16 -12.54 -12.28
C ASP A 246 24.23 -11.53 -12.72
N VAL A 247 24.01 -10.23 -12.45
CA VAL A 247 24.98 -9.18 -12.76
C VAL A 247 26.26 -9.34 -11.94
N GLU A 248 26.15 -9.68 -10.66
CA GLU A 248 27.33 -9.97 -9.81
C GLU A 248 28.12 -11.18 -10.33
N GLU A 249 27.44 -12.24 -10.76
CA GLU A 249 28.08 -13.42 -11.36
C GLU A 249 28.79 -13.05 -12.67
N LYS A 250 28.12 -12.32 -13.56
CA LYS A 250 28.74 -11.85 -14.82
C LYS A 250 29.90 -10.90 -14.58
N THR A 251 29.84 -10.06 -13.54
CA THR A 251 30.94 -9.19 -13.17
C THR A 251 32.16 -9.99 -12.69
N LYS A 252 31.95 -11.06 -11.91
CA LYS A 252 33.03 -11.98 -11.51
C LYS A 252 33.62 -12.72 -12.70
N GLU A 253 32.78 -13.18 -13.64
CA GLU A 253 33.21 -13.83 -14.88
C GLU A 253 34.09 -12.89 -15.72
N ILE A 254 33.65 -11.64 -15.93
CA ILE A 254 34.43 -10.62 -16.64
C ILE A 254 35.77 -10.36 -15.95
N ALA A 255 35.79 -10.22 -14.62
CA ALA A 255 37.03 -10.03 -13.87
C ALA A 255 38.00 -11.22 -14.04
N SER A 256 37.48 -12.46 -14.04
CA SER A 256 38.31 -13.64 -14.28
C SER A 256 38.89 -13.69 -15.70
N LEU A 257 38.11 -13.29 -16.71
CA LEU A 257 38.56 -13.21 -18.09
C LEU A 257 39.59 -12.10 -18.30
N GLN A 258 39.42 -10.96 -17.62
CA GLN A 258 40.41 -9.88 -17.63
C GLN A 258 41.75 -10.33 -17.05
N ASN A 259 41.73 -11.06 -15.93
CA ASN A 259 42.96 -11.60 -15.33
C ASN A 259 43.66 -12.58 -16.28
N LEU A 260 42.92 -13.52 -16.89
CA LEU A 260 43.48 -14.44 -17.87
C LEU A 260 44.07 -13.73 -19.09
N LEU A 261 43.41 -12.66 -19.56
CA LEU A 261 43.92 -11.84 -20.66
C LEU A 261 45.23 -11.15 -20.26
N THR A 262 45.30 -10.56 -19.06
CA THR A 262 46.52 -9.90 -18.57
C THR A 262 47.67 -10.89 -18.40
N GLU A 263 47.42 -12.09 -17.87
CA GLU A 263 48.42 -13.15 -17.74
C GLU A 263 48.94 -13.59 -19.13
N GLY A 264 48.04 -13.72 -20.11
CA GLY A 264 48.39 -14.01 -21.49
C GLY A 264 49.24 -12.93 -22.15
N GLU A 265 48.89 -11.66 -21.95
CA GLU A 265 49.66 -10.51 -22.46
C GLU A 265 51.07 -10.43 -21.84
N GLU A 266 51.19 -10.70 -20.53
CA GLU A 266 52.48 -10.74 -19.85
C GLU A 266 53.37 -11.89 -20.37
N SER A 267 52.79 -13.08 -20.56
CA SER A 267 53.50 -14.21 -21.15
C SER A 267 53.98 -13.88 -22.56
N TRP A 268 53.11 -13.32 -23.40
CA TRP A 268 53.45 -12.99 -24.78
C TRP A 268 54.55 -11.92 -24.86
N LYS A 269 54.50 -10.90 -24.00
CA LYS A 269 55.58 -9.89 -23.89
C LYS A 269 56.91 -10.52 -23.49
N LYS A 270 56.89 -11.48 -22.55
CA LYS A 270 58.10 -12.19 -22.12
C LYS A 270 58.70 -13.01 -23.26
N ASP A 271 57.87 -13.72 -24.03
CA ASP A 271 58.31 -14.48 -25.19
C ASP A 271 58.85 -13.56 -26.29
N GLN A 272 58.21 -12.41 -26.52
CA GLN A 272 58.68 -11.41 -27.46
C GLN A 272 60.07 -10.87 -27.08
N LEU A 273 60.28 -10.54 -25.80
CA LEU A 273 61.58 -10.08 -25.29
C LEU A 273 62.65 -11.17 -25.46
N SER A 274 62.34 -12.43 -25.14
CA SER A 274 63.28 -13.55 -25.33
C SER A 274 63.64 -13.77 -26.80
N LEU A 275 62.66 -13.66 -27.70
CA LEU A 275 62.92 -13.75 -29.15
C LEU A 275 63.78 -12.58 -29.63
N GLN A 276 63.53 -11.37 -29.14
CA GLN A 276 64.30 -10.19 -29.51
C GLN A 276 65.75 -10.26 -29.01
N GLU A 277 65.96 -10.79 -27.81
CA GLU A 277 67.29 -11.07 -27.27
C GLU A 277 68.03 -12.11 -28.14
N LYS A 278 67.36 -13.19 -28.56
CA LYS A 278 67.92 -14.18 -29.49
C LYS A 278 68.29 -13.57 -30.84
N ILE A 279 67.42 -12.72 -31.41
CA ILE A 279 67.70 -12.02 -32.68
C ILE A 279 68.94 -11.14 -32.53
N ASN A 280 69.06 -10.38 -31.43
CA ASN A 280 70.22 -9.52 -31.19
C ASN A 280 71.51 -10.33 -31.03
N LEU A 281 71.47 -11.47 -30.32
CA LEU A 281 72.61 -12.37 -30.18
C LEU A 281 73.04 -12.94 -31.54
N GLN A 282 72.09 -13.41 -32.35
CA GLN A 282 72.38 -13.92 -33.69
C GLN A 282 72.91 -12.84 -34.64
N ALA A 283 72.43 -11.60 -34.50
CA ALA A 283 72.95 -10.47 -35.28
C ALA A 283 74.40 -10.16 -34.92
N ALA A 284 74.74 -10.16 -33.62
CA ALA A 284 76.12 -9.98 -33.15
C ALA A 284 77.05 -11.10 -33.63
N GLU A 285 76.60 -12.36 -33.57
CA GLU A 285 77.36 -13.50 -34.07
C GLU A 285 77.59 -13.43 -35.59
N LEU A 286 76.58 -12.98 -36.35
CA LEU A 286 76.71 -12.71 -37.79
C LEU A 286 77.72 -11.60 -38.08
N GLU A 287 77.72 -10.53 -37.29
CA GLU A 287 78.67 -9.42 -37.44
C GLU A 287 80.11 -9.89 -37.14
N GLU A 288 80.32 -10.65 -36.07
CA GLU A 288 81.60 -11.27 -35.73
C GLU A 288 82.10 -12.18 -36.86
N LYS A 289 81.22 -13.07 -37.37
CA LYS A 289 81.58 -13.95 -38.49
C LYS A 289 81.86 -13.18 -39.78
N SER A 290 81.20 -12.04 -40.00
CA SER A 290 81.49 -11.18 -41.16
C SER A 290 82.87 -10.53 -41.06
N LEU A 291 83.30 -10.14 -39.85
CA LEU A 291 84.63 -9.59 -39.58
C LEU A 291 85.70 -10.65 -39.76
N GLU A 292 85.51 -11.86 -39.21
CA GLU A 292 86.42 -12.99 -39.44
C GLU A 292 86.57 -13.29 -40.94
N LEU A 293 85.47 -13.26 -41.69
CA LEU A 293 85.48 -13.55 -43.12
C LEU A 293 86.19 -12.45 -43.92
N ALA A 294 86.05 -11.17 -43.50
CA ALA A 294 86.80 -10.06 -44.07
C ALA A 294 88.30 -10.18 -43.79
N GLU A 295 88.69 -10.54 -42.55
CA GLU A 295 90.10 -10.75 -42.18
C GLU A 295 90.73 -11.92 -42.96
N VAL A 296 90.01 -13.04 -43.08
CA VAL A 296 90.47 -14.19 -43.89
C VAL A 296 90.58 -13.80 -45.37
N SER A 297 89.65 -12.99 -45.89
CA SER A 297 89.71 -12.50 -47.27
C SER A 297 90.93 -11.59 -47.50
N GLU A 298 91.22 -10.67 -46.58
CA GLU A 298 92.39 -9.80 -46.65
C GLU A 298 93.69 -10.61 -46.57
N ASN A 299 93.76 -11.56 -45.64
CA ASN A 299 94.89 -12.49 -45.52
C ASN A 299 95.09 -13.33 -46.79
N LEU A 300 94.01 -13.78 -47.42
CA LEU A 300 94.07 -14.49 -48.70
C LEU A 300 94.62 -13.59 -49.81
N GLU A 301 94.20 -12.33 -49.88
CA GLU A 301 94.67 -11.36 -50.87
C GLU A 301 96.16 -11.03 -50.69
N LEU A 302 96.61 -10.86 -49.44
CA LEU A 302 98.02 -10.76 -49.08
C LEU A 302 98.81 -12.01 -49.45
N ALA A 303 98.28 -13.21 -49.20
CA ALA A 303 98.92 -14.46 -49.59
C ALA A 303 98.99 -14.63 -51.11
N LEU A 304 97.97 -14.20 -51.86
CA LEU A 304 97.95 -14.22 -53.32
C LEU A 304 98.97 -13.23 -53.91
N SER A 305 99.07 -12.02 -53.35
CA SER A 305 100.09 -11.06 -53.78
C SER A 305 101.50 -11.57 -53.45
N SER A 306 101.72 -12.13 -52.26
CA SER A 306 102.99 -12.79 -51.88
C SER A 306 103.33 -13.95 -52.82
N LYS A 307 102.35 -14.82 -53.12
CA LYS A 307 102.51 -15.90 -54.11
C LYS A 307 102.88 -15.35 -55.48
N SER A 308 102.32 -14.24 -55.92
CA SER A 308 102.67 -13.63 -57.21
C SER A 308 104.11 -13.14 -57.23
N VAL A 309 104.59 -12.54 -56.13
CA VAL A 309 105.99 -12.09 -55.98
C VAL A 309 106.92 -13.29 -55.97
N LEU A 310 106.64 -14.30 -55.15
CA LEU A 310 107.44 -15.53 -55.08
C LEU A 310 107.39 -16.31 -56.39
N SER A 311 106.26 -16.33 -57.10
CA SER A 311 106.17 -16.96 -58.43
C SER A 311 107.05 -16.22 -59.44
N ASN A 312 107.06 -14.89 -59.42
CA ASN A 312 107.96 -14.09 -60.25
C ASN A 312 109.43 -14.32 -59.86
N GLU A 313 109.72 -14.48 -58.56
CA GLU A 313 111.08 -14.74 -58.05
C GLU A 313 111.54 -16.17 -58.39
N ILE A 314 110.66 -17.18 -58.30
CA ILE A 314 110.90 -18.55 -58.78
C ILE A 314 111.06 -18.56 -60.30
N GLU A 315 110.32 -17.77 -61.05
CA GLU A 315 110.47 -17.65 -62.50
C GLU A 315 111.81 -16.99 -62.88
N GLN A 316 112.30 -16.06 -62.05
CA GLN A 316 113.65 -15.48 -62.13
C GLN A 316 114.76 -16.45 -61.67
N LEU A 317 114.45 -17.39 -60.76
CA LEU A 317 115.37 -18.40 -60.24
C LEU A 317 115.32 -19.74 -61.01
N ARG A 318 114.32 -19.98 -61.86
CA ARG A 318 114.23 -21.18 -62.73
C ARG A 318 115.49 -21.41 -63.60
N PRO A 319 116.15 -20.37 -64.17
CA PRO A 319 117.43 -20.55 -64.87
C PRO A 319 118.60 -20.97 -63.97
N LEU A 320 118.50 -20.77 -62.65
CA LEU A 320 119.50 -21.13 -61.64
C LEU A 320 119.16 -22.45 -60.90
N ALA A 321 117.88 -22.78 -60.77
CA ALA A 321 117.39 -24.02 -60.17
C ALA A 321 117.48 -25.24 -61.11
N ASP A 322 117.40 -25.04 -62.43
CA ASP A 322 117.72 -26.08 -63.44
C ASP A 322 119.22 -26.47 -63.42
N ALA A 323 120.07 -25.70 -62.74
CA ALA A 323 121.50 -25.95 -62.60
C ALA A 323 121.89 -26.66 -61.27
N ILE A 324 121.03 -26.67 -60.25
CA ILE A 324 121.37 -27.19 -58.92
C ILE A 324 120.15 -27.95 -58.37
N GLN A 325 120.10 -29.26 -58.64
CA GLN A 325 119.13 -30.20 -58.09
C GLN A 325 119.20 -30.23 -56.56
N LEU A 326 118.37 -29.45 -55.88
CA LEU A 326 118.17 -29.50 -54.45
C LEU A 326 116.74 -29.06 -54.14
N GLU A 327 115.92 -29.97 -53.61
CA GLU A 327 115.67 -30.02 -52.17
C GLU A 327 114.47 -30.94 -51.86
N GLY A 328 114.72 -31.90 -50.99
CA GLY A 328 113.71 -32.55 -50.18
C GLY A 328 113.80 -32.00 -48.76
N GLU A 329 112.65 -31.66 -48.17
CA GLU A 329 112.51 -31.40 -46.73
C GLU A 329 111.21 -32.03 -46.23
N ASP A 330 111.20 -33.36 -46.13
CA ASP A 330 110.02 -34.15 -45.72
C ASP A 330 109.78 -34.27 -44.20
N ASN A 331 110.56 -33.60 -43.33
CA ASN A 331 110.48 -33.86 -41.87
C ASN A 331 110.15 -32.66 -40.96
N VAL A 332 109.90 -31.46 -41.49
CA VAL A 332 109.40 -30.31 -40.69
C VAL A 332 107.87 -30.18 -40.77
N LEU A 333 107.25 -30.71 -41.84
CA LEU A 333 105.81 -30.65 -42.08
C LEU A 333 104.99 -31.40 -41.02
N THR A 334 105.54 -32.50 -40.47
CA THR A 334 104.83 -33.43 -39.58
C THR A 334 104.54 -32.89 -38.18
N TYR A 335 105.46 -32.15 -37.55
CA TYR A 335 105.20 -31.59 -36.21
C TYR A 335 104.20 -30.41 -36.26
N MET A 336 104.29 -29.60 -37.31
CA MET A 336 103.39 -28.45 -37.50
C MET A 336 101.98 -28.90 -37.86
N GLN A 337 101.84 -29.90 -38.74
CA GLN A 337 100.55 -30.56 -39.01
C GLN A 337 99.97 -31.22 -37.76
N MET A 338 100.78 -31.93 -36.97
CA MET A 338 100.30 -32.56 -35.74
C MET A 338 99.80 -31.52 -34.70
N LYS A 339 100.44 -30.36 -34.59
CA LYS A 339 100.02 -29.29 -33.69
C LYS A 339 98.73 -28.60 -34.14
N ILE A 340 98.55 -28.42 -35.45
CA ILE A 340 97.31 -27.89 -36.04
C ILE A 340 96.16 -28.88 -35.80
N GLU A 341 96.40 -30.18 -36.03
CA GLU A 341 95.42 -31.22 -35.76
C GLU A 341 95.03 -31.27 -34.28
N LEU A 342 96.01 -31.16 -33.35
CA LEU A 342 95.75 -31.13 -31.91
C LEU A 342 94.88 -29.94 -31.49
N ASN A 343 95.16 -28.74 -32.00
CA ASN A 343 94.33 -27.56 -31.72
C ASN A 343 92.92 -27.70 -32.30
N SER A 344 92.78 -28.19 -33.53
CA SER A 344 91.47 -28.44 -34.14
C SER A 344 90.64 -29.48 -33.38
N ALA A 345 91.30 -30.50 -32.82
CA ALA A 345 90.67 -31.51 -31.96
C ALA A 345 90.22 -30.91 -30.62
N ARG A 346 91.02 -29.99 -30.05
CA ARG A 346 90.67 -29.26 -28.82
C ARG A 346 89.46 -28.35 -29.02
N ASP A 347 89.42 -27.60 -30.12
CA ASP A 347 88.29 -26.72 -30.44
C ASP A 347 87.01 -27.52 -30.68
N ARG A 348 87.11 -28.69 -31.34
CA ARG A 348 86.00 -29.63 -31.47
C ARG A 348 85.53 -30.17 -30.12
N LEU A 349 86.43 -30.53 -29.22
CA LEU A 349 86.06 -30.99 -27.88
C LEU A 349 85.33 -29.90 -27.09
N GLN A 350 85.84 -28.67 -27.14
CA GLN A 350 85.20 -27.53 -26.48
C GLN A 350 83.79 -27.25 -27.05
N LYS A 351 83.64 -27.31 -28.37
CA LYS A 351 82.32 -27.17 -29.02
C LYS A 351 81.36 -28.30 -28.65
N LEU A 352 81.85 -29.54 -28.59
CA LEU A 352 81.04 -30.67 -28.12
C LEU A 352 80.65 -30.53 -26.65
N GLU A 353 81.50 -29.97 -25.80
CA GLU A 353 81.15 -29.68 -24.40
C GLU A 353 80.07 -28.58 -24.29
N THR A 354 80.18 -27.51 -25.07
CA THR A 354 79.15 -26.46 -25.09
C THR A 354 77.81 -27.01 -25.58
N ASP A 355 77.82 -27.76 -26.68
CA ASP A 355 76.61 -28.34 -27.26
C ASP A 355 75.96 -29.34 -26.29
N ASN A 356 76.76 -30.15 -25.59
CA ASN A 356 76.25 -31.10 -24.59
C ASN A 356 75.67 -30.40 -23.35
N SER A 357 76.24 -29.26 -22.93
CA SER A 357 75.67 -28.45 -21.85
C SER A 357 74.33 -27.81 -22.23
N GLN A 358 74.23 -27.27 -23.46
CA GLN A 358 72.98 -26.74 -24.00
C GLN A 358 71.92 -27.84 -24.15
N LEU A 359 72.32 -29.02 -24.62
CA LEU A 359 71.41 -30.16 -24.76
C LEU A 359 70.86 -30.60 -23.40
N LYS A 360 71.70 -30.65 -22.35
CA LYS A 360 71.25 -30.94 -20.98
C LYS A 360 70.23 -29.90 -20.49
N GLN A 361 70.50 -28.62 -20.70
CA GLN A 361 69.57 -27.55 -20.31
C GLN A 361 68.24 -27.65 -21.07
N SER A 362 68.27 -27.97 -22.37
CA SER A 362 67.06 -28.20 -23.17
C SER A 362 66.26 -29.41 -22.68
N PHE A 363 66.94 -30.48 -22.24
CA PHE A 363 66.31 -31.66 -21.68
C PHE A 363 65.66 -31.37 -20.33
N GLU A 364 66.34 -30.62 -19.45
CA GLU A 364 65.81 -30.21 -18.14
C GLU A 364 64.57 -29.30 -18.28
N THR A 365 64.61 -28.34 -19.20
CA THR A 365 63.45 -27.47 -19.48
C THR A 365 62.29 -28.26 -20.04
N THR A 366 62.53 -29.17 -20.98
CA THR A 366 61.49 -30.07 -21.53
C THR A 366 60.88 -30.94 -20.43
N ALA A 367 61.70 -31.57 -19.60
CA ALA A 367 61.23 -32.39 -18.49
C ALA A 367 60.42 -31.58 -17.44
N ALA A 368 60.78 -30.31 -17.21
CA ALA A 368 60.01 -29.42 -16.34
C ALA A 368 58.63 -29.10 -16.94
N THR A 369 58.57 -28.80 -18.24
CA THR A 369 57.29 -28.54 -18.93
C THR A 369 56.39 -29.78 -18.96
N GLU A 370 56.95 -30.96 -19.20
CA GLU A 370 56.21 -32.22 -19.18
C GLU A 370 55.57 -32.49 -17.80
N ARG A 371 56.34 -32.28 -16.71
CA ARG A 371 55.80 -32.40 -15.35
C ARG A 371 54.67 -31.39 -15.08
N SER A 372 54.82 -30.14 -15.52
CA SER A 372 53.78 -29.13 -15.37
C SER A 372 52.50 -29.54 -16.10
N LEU A 373 52.63 -29.99 -17.36
CA LEU A 373 51.51 -30.44 -18.17
C LEU A 373 50.78 -31.63 -17.52
N VAL A 374 51.51 -32.60 -16.96
CA VAL A 374 50.89 -33.74 -16.25
C VAL A 374 50.08 -33.26 -15.03
N ILE A 375 50.59 -32.30 -14.26
CA ILE A 375 49.87 -31.73 -13.11
C ILE A 375 48.60 -31.03 -13.56
N ASP A 376 48.68 -30.18 -14.59
CA ASP A 376 47.54 -29.43 -15.08
C ASP A 376 46.47 -30.34 -15.70
N ASN A 377 46.89 -31.37 -16.43
CA ASN A 377 45.98 -32.35 -17.01
C ASN A 377 45.26 -33.17 -15.91
N THR A 378 45.96 -33.49 -14.83
CA THR A 378 45.36 -34.15 -13.65
C THR A 378 44.32 -33.24 -12.98
N ARG A 379 44.60 -31.94 -12.84
CA ARG A 379 43.64 -30.96 -12.29
C ARG A 379 42.41 -30.79 -13.17
N LEU A 380 42.61 -30.77 -14.49
CA LEU A 380 41.51 -30.70 -15.47
C LEU A 380 40.63 -31.95 -15.41
N MET A 381 41.23 -33.14 -15.30
CA MET A 381 40.48 -34.39 -15.10
C MET A 381 39.64 -34.35 -13.82
N GLU A 382 40.21 -33.89 -12.70
CA GLU A 382 39.47 -33.78 -11.43
C GLU A 382 38.31 -32.78 -11.53
N ARG A 383 38.53 -31.63 -12.20
CA ARG A 383 37.48 -30.64 -12.45
C ARG A 383 36.37 -31.21 -13.34
N ASN A 384 36.72 -31.94 -14.39
CA ASN A 384 35.75 -32.57 -15.28
C ASN A 384 34.93 -33.62 -14.54
N SER A 385 35.56 -34.48 -13.73
CA SER A 385 34.84 -35.44 -12.88
C SER A 385 33.83 -34.74 -11.95
N LYS A 386 34.22 -33.64 -11.30
CA LYS A 386 33.29 -32.84 -10.46
C LYS A 386 32.14 -32.23 -11.26
N LEU A 387 32.38 -31.82 -12.50
CA LEU A 387 31.34 -31.27 -13.37
C LEU A 387 30.38 -32.36 -13.85
N GLU A 388 30.88 -33.54 -14.18
CA GLU A 388 30.06 -34.72 -14.53
C GLU A 388 29.18 -35.14 -13.35
N ASP A 389 29.71 -35.20 -12.13
CA ASP A 389 28.94 -35.48 -10.92
C ASP A 389 27.83 -34.44 -10.69
N ARG A 390 28.14 -33.16 -10.91
CA ARG A 390 27.14 -32.08 -10.81
C ARG A 390 26.06 -32.23 -11.88
N MET A 391 26.44 -32.48 -13.13
CA MET A 391 25.48 -32.69 -14.22
C MET A 391 24.57 -33.89 -13.96
N ALA A 392 25.11 -34.99 -13.44
CA ALA A 392 24.33 -36.17 -13.09
C ALA A 392 23.27 -35.88 -12.00
N ASN A 393 23.57 -34.95 -11.08
CA ASN A 393 22.66 -34.58 -10.01
C ASN A 393 21.60 -33.55 -10.42
N VAL A 394 21.86 -32.71 -11.42
CA VAL A 394 20.89 -31.70 -11.90
C VAL A 394 19.59 -32.34 -12.37
N ASP A 395 19.66 -33.45 -13.10
CA ASP A 395 18.45 -34.16 -13.56
C ASP A 395 17.62 -34.73 -12.39
N SER A 396 18.29 -35.18 -11.33
CA SER A 396 17.64 -35.69 -10.11
C SER A 396 16.95 -34.56 -9.36
N ASP A 397 17.64 -33.42 -9.19
CA ASP A 397 17.10 -32.28 -8.47
C ASP A 397 15.96 -31.60 -9.25
N MET A 398 16.07 -31.51 -10.58
CA MET A 398 14.98 -31.05 -11.44
C MET A 398 13.74 -31.96 -11.34
N LYS A 399 13.92 -33.29 -11.23
CA LYS A 399 12.81 -34.21 -11.00
C LYS A 399 12.14 -33.99 -9.64
N LYS A 400 12.92 -33.83 -8.56
CA LYS A 400 12.40 -33.55 -7.22
C LYS A 400 11.60 -32.25 -7.19
N ILE A 401 12.16 -31.17 -7.75
CA ILE A 401 11.47 -29.88 -7.86
C ILE A 401 10.15 -30.07 -8.62
N ASN A 402 10.16 -30.76 -9.76
CA ASN A 402 8.95 -30.99 -10.53
C ASN A 402 7.88 -31.80 -9.76
N GLU A 403 8.28 -32.80 -8.98
CA GLU A 403 7.39 -33.58 -8.12
C GLU A 403 6.81 -32.73 -6.97
N GLU A 404 7.62 -31.89 -6.33
CA GLU A 404 7.19 -30.95 -5.28
C GLU A 404 6.20 -29.92 -5.82
N TRP A 405 6.47 -29.33 -6.99
CA TRP A 405 5.57 -28.41 -7.68
C TRP A 405 4.25 -29.09 -8.03
N LYS A 406 4.30 -30.32 -8.56
CA LYS A 406 3.11 -31.11 -8.87
C LYS A 406 2.27 -31.39 -7.62
N SER A 407 2.91 -31.76 -6.51
CA SER A 407 2.25 -31.98 -5.22
C SER A 407 1.59 -30.71 -4.69
N THR A 408 2.27 -29.57 -4.78
CA THR A 408 1.77 -28.26 -4.35
C THR A 408 0.54 -27.83 -5.17
N ILE A 409 0.59 -28.00 -6.50
CA ILE A 409 -0.54 -27.72 -7.39
C ILE A 409 -1.73 -28.62 -7.05
N GLU A 410 -1.50 -29.91 -6.78
CA GLU A 410 -2.56 -30.85 -6.42
C GLU A 410 -3.21 -30.48 -5.07
N SER A 411 -2.42 -30.05 -4.08
CA SER A 411 -2.91 -29.64 -2.76
C SER A 411 -3.75 -28.36 -2.84
N THR A 412 -3.22 -27.33 -3.51
CA THR A 412 -3.92 -26.05 -3.71
C THR A 412 -5.21 -26.23 -4.52
N ARG A 413 -5.21 -27.10 -5.54
CA ARG A 413 -6.41 -27.47 -6.29
C ARG A 413 -7.47 -28.12 -5.40
N LYS A 414 -7.07 -29.01 -4.48
CA LYS A 414 -7.99 -29.64 -3.52
C LYS A 414 -8.54 -28.63 -2.52
N GLU A 415 -7.71 -27.73 -2.01
CA GLU A 415 -8.15 -26.65 -1.11
C GLU A 415 -9.14 -25.71 -1.80
N TRP A 416 -8.85 -25.28 -3.02
CA TRP A 416 -9.76 -24.46 -3.80
C TRP A 416 -11.09 -25.17 -4.09
N GLY A 417 -11.04 -26.47 -4.37
CA GLY A 417 -12.26 -27.29 -4.50
C GLY A 417 -13.10 -27.32 -3.22
N ARG A 418 -12.47 -27.38 -2.03
CA ARG A 418 -13.17 -27.33 -0.74
C ARG A 418 -13.78 -25.97 -0.46
N THR A 419 -13.01 -24.89 -0.66
CA THR A 419 -13.51 -23.52 -0.41
C THR A 419 -14.64 -23.17 -1.36
N LYS A 420 -14.54 -23.57 -2.63
CA LYS A 420 -15.62 -23.43 -3.60
C LYS A 420 -16.89 -24.16 -3.17
N LEU A 421 -16.77 -25.42 -2.74
CA LEU A 421 -17.93 -26.21 -2.29
C LEU A 421 -18.59 -25.58 -1.04
N GLU A 422 -17.80 -25.05 -0.11
CA GLU A 422 -18.32 -24.39 1.09
C GLU A 422 -19.07 -23.10 0.72
N ALA A 423 -18.50 -22.28 -0.17
CA ALA A 423 -19.16 -21.08 -0.69
C ALA A 423 -20.48 -21.42 -1.44
N GLU A 424 -20.51 -22.50 -2.22
CA GLU A 424 -21.73 -22.97 -2.89
C GLU A 424 -22.83 -23.35 -1.87
N LYS A 425 -22.47 -24.03 -0.78
CA LYS A 425 -23.43 -24.34 0.31
C LYS A 425 -23.95 -23.09 1.01
N GLU A 426 -23.10 -22.11 1.27
CA GLU A 426 -23.51 -20.84 1.87
C GLU A 426 -24.48 -20.08 0.97
N VAL A 427 -24.19 -20.03 -0.34
CA VAL A 427 -25.09 -19.44 -1.34
C VAL A 427 -26.44 -20.13 -1.36
N ASP A 428 -26.48 -21.46 -1.32
CA ASP A 428 -27.74 -22.20 -1.30
C ASP A 428 -28.52 -22.00 0.01
N SER A 429 -27.83 -21.90 1.15
CA SER A 429 -28.43 -21.53 2.44
C SER A 429 -29.05 -20.13 2.39
N MET A 430 -28.33 -19.13 1.86
CA MET A 430 -28.83 -17.77 1.70
C MET A 430 -30.03 -17.71 0.75
N LYS A 431 -30.02 -18.45 -0.36
CA LYS A 431 -31.18 -18.57 -1.26
C LYS A 431 -32.41 -19.13 -0.54
N GLN A 432 -32.23 -20.16 0.30
CA GLN A 432 -33.32 -20.71 1.10
C GLN A 432 -33.86 -19.68 2.10
N GLN A 433 -32.99 -18.91 2.76
CA GLN A 433 -33.39 -17.83 3.66
C GLN A 433 -34.18 -16.75 2.93
N ILE A 434 -33.72 -16.29 1.77
CA ILE A 434 -34.44 -15.32 0.93
C ILE A 434 -35.82 -15.84 0.54
N SER A 435 -35.92 -17.11 0.10
CA SER A 435 -37.21 -17.72 -0.25
C SER A 435 -38.16 -17.77 0.95
N ASN A 436 -37.66 -18.06 2.14
CA ASN A 436 -38.48 -18.05 3.36
C ASN A 436 -38.95 -16.64 3.74
N LEU A 437 -38.07 -15.64 3.64
CA LEU A 437 -38.43 -14.24 3.88
C LEU A 437 -39.47 -13.73 2.87
N GLN A 438 -39.35 -14.11 1.60
CA GLN A 438 -40.35 -13.80 0.57
C GLN A 438 -41.73 -14.39 0.93
N ARG A 439 -41.79 -15.65 1.35
CA ARG A 439 -43.05 -16.29 1.80
C ARG A 439 -43.65 -15.59 3.03
N LEU A 440 -42.82 -15.19 4.00
CA LEU A 440 -43.27 -14.45 5.17
C LEU A 440 -43.82 -13.07 4.81
N LEU A 441 -43.16 -12.37 3.87
CA LEU A 441 -43.62 -11.07 3.37
C LEU A 441 -44.96 -11.21 2.62
N GLU A 442 -45.11 -12.22 1.77
CA GLU A 442 -46.36 -12.52 1.07
C GLU A 442 -47.50 -12.80 2.07
N ALA A 443 -47.24 -13.61 3.09
CA ALA A 443 -48.22 -13.92 4.14
C ALA A 443 -48.61 -12.66 4.93
N SER A 444 -47.63 -11.86 5.37
CA SER A 444 -47.87 -10.62 6.10
C SER A 444 -48.63 -9.59 5.27
N THR A 445 -48.30 -9.48 3.98
CA THR A 445 -49.01 -8.60 3.04
C THR A 445 -50.46 -9.06 2.87
N ARG A 446 -50.69 -10.36 2.75
CA ARG A 446 -52.04 -10.92 2.67
C ARG A 446 -52.86 -10.63 3.93
N ASP A 447 -52.29 -10.88 5.11
CA ASP A 447 -52.95 -10.58 6.40
C ASP A 447 -53.26 -9.08 6.55
N ALA A 448 -52.36 -8.21 6.11
CA ALA A 448 -52.59 -6.76 6.10
C ALA A 448 -53.75 -6.39 5.17
N THR A 449 -53.83 -6.98 3.97
CA THR A 449 -54.96 -6.74 3.04
C THR A 449 -56.29 -7.25 3.59
N ASP A 450 -56.31 -8.43 4.22
CA ASP A 450 -57.53 -8.98 4.83
C ASP A 450 -57.98 -8.15 6.04
N ASN A 451 -57.05 -7.65 6.85
CA ASN A 451 -57.35 -6.74 7.96
C ASN A 451 -57.89 -5.39 7.46
N ALA A 452 -57.30 -4.82 6.40
CA ALA A 452 -57.81 -3.60 5.78
C ALA A 452 -59.25 -3.78 5.27
N ARG A 453 -59.55 -4.93 4.65
CA ARG A 453 -60.90 -5.27 4.20
C ARG A 453 -61.89 -5.40 5.36
N ARG A 454 -61.51 -6.10 6.43
CA ARG A 454 -62.34 -6.22 7.65
C ARG A 454 -62.63 -4.87 8.29
N LEU A 455 -61.63 -3.97 8.30
CA LEU A 455 -61.80 -2.61 8.79
C LEU A 455 -62.78 -1.81 7.92
N GLU A 456 -62.69 -1.94 6.59
CA GLU A 456 -63.62 -1.30 5.67
C GLU A 456 -65.06 -1.81 5.86
N GLU A 457 -65.25 -3.12 6.02
CA GLU A 457 -66.56 -3.73 6.33
C GLU A 457 -67.11 -3.24 7.68
N SER A 458 -66.26 -3.16 8.71
CA SER A 458 -66.62 -2.60 10.01
C SER A 458 -67.03 -1.12 9.90
N ASN A 459 -66.27 -0.31 9.16
CA ASN A 459 -66.60 1.09 8.90
C ASN A 459 -67.93 1.24 8.15
N LYS A 460 -68.20 0.39 7.17
CA LYS A 460 -69.50 0.33 6.49
C LYS A 460 -70.63 0.03 7.47
N ASN A 461 -70.45 -0.94 8.36
CA ASN A 461 -71.42 -1.27 9.40
C ASN A 461 -71.65 -0.10 10.37
N VAL A 462 -70.59 0.55 10.84
CA VAL A 462 -70.68 1.76 11.68
C VAL A 462 -71.44 2.87 10.95
N SER A 463 -71.15 3.10 9.66
CA SER A 463 -71.86 4.13 8.87
C SER A 463 -73.35 3.81 8.72
N LYS A 464 -73.71 2.53 8.57
CA LYS A 464 -75.09 2.07 8.49
C LYS A 464 -75.81 2.27 9.84
N LEU A 465 -75.18 1.86 10.94
CA LEU A 465 -75.71 2.08 12.29
C LEU A 465 -75.90 3.56 12.60
N ARG A 466 -74.98 4.44 12.17
CA ARG A 466 -75.15 5.90 12.29
C ARG A 466 -76.39 6.40 11.55
N LYS A 467 -76.61 5.96 10.30
CA LYS A 467 -77.82 6.32 9.54
C LYS A 467 -79.09 5.78 10.17
N ASP A 468 -79.06 4.55 10.67
CA ASP A 468 -80.21 3.93 11.35
C ASP A 468 -80.55 4.69 12.64
N LEU A 469 -79.53 5.13 13.39
CA LEU A 469 -79.68 5.98 14.57
C LEU A 469 -80.29 7.34 14.20
N GLU A 470 -79.74 8.04 13.20
CA GLU A 470 -80.27 9.33 12.72
C GLU A 470 -81.74 9.21 12.26
N ASN A 471 -82.08 8.13 11.55
CA ASN A 471 -83.47 7.85 11.16
C ASN A 471 -84.38 7.57 12.36
N ALA A 472 -83.88 6.87 13.39
CA ALA A 472 -84.63 6.62 14.62
C ALA A 472 -84.85 7.91 15.42
N GLU A 473 -83.83 8.77 15.53
CA GLU A 473 -83.93 10.09 16.12
C GLU A 473 -84.96 10.96 15.38
N LEU A 474 -84.93 10.98 14.05
CA LEU A 474 -85.91 11.69 13.23
C LEU A 474 -87.34 11.19 13.52
N ARG A 475 -87.55 9.87 13.56
CA ARG A 475 -88.85 9.25 13.88
C ARG A 475 -89.34 9.58 15.29
N GLN A 476 -88.45 9.76 16.25
CA GLN A 476 -88.81 10.20 17.60
C GLN A 476 -89.13 11.69 17.66
N GLN A 477 -88.36 12.51 16.93
CA GLN A 477 -88.57 13.97 16.88
C GLN A 477 -89.83 14.36 16.12
N GLU A 478 -90.23 13.64 15.08
CA GLU A 478 -91.38 13.98 14.25
C GLU A 478 -92.73 14.06 15.01
N PRO A 479 -93.14 13.09 15.86
CA PRO A 479 -94.36 13.20 16.65
C PRO A 479 -94.27 14.29 17.72
N LEU A 480 -93.09 14.49 18.32
CA LEU A 480 -92.86 15.59 19.25
C LEU A 480 -93.02 16.94 18.55
N LYS A 481 -92.48 17.09 17.33
CA LYS A 481 -92.64 18.29 16.52
C LYS A 481 -94.11 18.54 16.17
N ARG A 482 -94.85 17.51 15.75
CA ARG A 482 -96.31 17.61 15.51
C ARG A 482 -97.09 17.98 16.77
N GLN A 483 -96.72 17.44 17.93
CA GLN A 483 -97.33 17.82 19.21
C GLN A 483 -97.04 19.28 19.56
N VAL A 484 -95.81 19.75 19.38
CA VAL A 484 -95.44 21.17 19.58
C VAL A 484 -96.22 22.07 18.62
N GLU A 485 -96.36 21.70 17.35
CA GLU A 485 -97.16 22.45 16.37
C GLU A 485 -98.65 22.50 16.77
N THR A 486 -99.20 21.37 17.23
CA THR A 486 -100.60 21.30 17.70
C THR A 486 -100.81 22.15 18.95
N LEU A 487 -99.93 22.04 19.95
CA LEU A 487 -99.97 22.85 21.16
C LEU A 487 -99.78 24.34 20.86
N SER A 488 -98.93 24.69 19.88
CA SER A 488 -98.77 26.07 19.43
C SER A 488 -100.03 26.60 18.75
N SER A 489 -100.73 25.78 17.95
CA SER A 489 -102.01 26.14 17.34
C SER A 489 -103.11 26.29 18.39
N ASP A 490 -103.17 25.38 19.37
CA ASP A 490 -104.14 25.43 20.48
C ASP A 490 -103.90 26.66 21.37
N LEU A 491 -102.62 26.98 21.64
CA LEU A 491 -102.24 28.18 22.37
C LEU A 491 -102.68 29.43 21.62
N SER A 492 -102.42 29.52 20.31
CA SER A 492 -102.88 30.63 19.48
C SER A 492 -104.42 30.74 19.47
N GLY A 493 -105.13 29.61 19.42
CA GLY A 493 -106.59 29.57 19.52
C GLY A 493 -107.13 29.97 20.90
N ALA A 494 -106.39 29.68 21.97
CA ALA A 494 -106.71 30.13 23.33
C ALA A 494 -106.43 31.62 23.49
N GLU A 495 -105.33 32.13 22.95
CA GLU A 495 -105.01 33.57 22.90
C GLU A 495 -106.11 34.34 22.17
N ALA A 496 -106.61 33.84 21.03
CA ALA A 496 -107.73 34.45 20.31
C ALA A 496 -109.02 34.49 21.15
N ARG A 497 -109.33 33.41 21.87
CA ARG A 497 -110.49 33.37 22.79
C ARG A 497 -110.33 34.28 24.00
N ILE A 498 -109.12 34.43 24.53
CA ILE A 498 -108.81 35.39 25.58
C ILE A 498 -109.02 36.81 25.04
N LEU A 499 -108.56 37.12 23.83
CA LEU A 499 -108.81 38.42 23.19
C LEU A 499 -110.31 38.69 23.01
N GLU A 500 -111.09 37.67 22.63
CA GLU A 500 -112.54 37.75 22.50
C GLU A 500 -113.23 37.97 23.86
N LEU A 501 -112.79 37.27 24.92
CA LEU A 501 -113.24 37.49 26.28
C LEU A 501 -112.85 38.88 26.81
N VAL A 502 -111.65 39.37 26.50
CA VAL A 502 -111.22 40.73 26.83
C VAL A 502 -112.11 41.75 26.12
N SER A 503 -112.46 41.52 24.85
CA SER A 503 -113.41 42.34 24.11
C SER A 503 -114.81 42.31 24.74
N LEU A 504 -115.30 41.12 25.12
CA LEU A 504 -116.58 40.94 25.81
C LEU A 504 -116.60 41.62 27.17
N VAL A 505 -115.56 41.45 28.00
CA VAL A 505 -115.41 42.15 29.29
C VAL A 505 -115.32 43.65 29.06
N SER A 506 -114.64 44.12 28.02
CA SER A 506 -114.62 45.54 27.65
C SER A 506 -116.02 46.04 27.28
N SER A 507 -116.80 45.25 26.55
CA SER A 507 -118.20 45.56 26.22
C SER A 507 -119.10 45.53 27.46
N LEU A 508 -118.90 44.57 28.37
CA LEU A 508 -119.67 44.46 29.62
C LEU A 508 -119.31 45.57 30.59
N THR A 509 -118.05 46.02 30.59
CA THR A 509 -117.58 47.16 31.37
C THR A 509 -118.16 48.45 30.77
N ALA A 510 -118.26 48.56 29.45
CA ALA A 510 -118.94 49.67 28.80
C ALA A 510 -120.46 49.67 29.10
N ASP A 511 -121.11 48.50 29.10
CA ASP A 511 -122.52 48.34 29.48
C ASP A 511 -122.75 48.62 30.96
N ALA A 512 -121.87 48.19 31.86
CA ALA A 512 -121.94 48.53 33.28
C ALA A 512 -121.70 50.03 33.51
N HIS A 513 -120.85 50.67 32.70
CA HIS A 513 -120.61 52.11 32.79
C HIS A 513 -121.78 52.92 32.22
N ASN A 514 -122.48 52.41 31.20
CA ASN A 514 -123.71 52.99 30.65
C ASN A 514 -124.89 52.78 31.61
N SER A 515 -125.02 51.60 32.22
CA SER A 515 -126.07 51.29 33.20
C SER A 515 -125.87 52.05 34.52
N ARG A 516 -124.62 52.40 34.87
CA ARG A 516 -124.33 53.35 35.96
C ARG A 516 -124.67 54.79 35.59
N ARG A 517 -124.53 55.18 34.32
CA ARG A 517 -124.98 56.48 33.79
C ARG A 517 -126.50 56.61 33.81
N ASP A 518 -127.20 55.55 33.41
CA ASP A 518 -128.68 55.50 33.42
C ASP A 518 -129.26 55.47 34.86
N MET A 519 -128.48 55.04 35.87
CA MET A 519 -128.85 55.18 37.28
C MET A 519 -128.52 56.55 37.87
N ASP A 520 -127.50 57.26 37.37
CA ASP A 520 -127.17 58.63 37.80
C ASP A 520 -128.14 59.68 37.19
N ASP A 521 -128.81 59.38 36.06
CA ASP A 521 -129.85 60.25 35.44
C ASP A 521 -131.27 60.06 36.05
N LEU A 522 -131.40 59.27 37.12
CA LEU A 522 -132.63 59.07 37.92
C LEU A 522 -132.61 59.79 39.29
N ILE A 523 -131.59 60.64 39.52
CA ILE A 523 -131.51 61.67 40.57
C ILE A 523 -131.69 63.03 39.89
#